data_AF-A0A7S0WYR1-F1
#
_entry.id   AF-A0A7S0WYR1-F1
#
_cell.length_a   1.000
_cell.length_b   1.000
_cell.length_c   1.000
_cell.angle_alpha   90.00
_cell.angle_beta   90.00
_cell.angle_gamma   90.00
#
_symmetry.space_group_name_H-M   'P 1'
#
loop_
_entity.id
_entity.type
_entity.pdbx_description
1 polymer ?
#
loop_
_entity_poly.entity_id
_entity_poly.type
_entity_poly.pdbx_seq_one_letter_code
_entity_poly.pdbx_strand_id
1 'polypeptide(L)'
;SNLCTGNMLGTELPVQGVDSEGLESVIKFFYYGECALSPGNILPILDAASKLDVPGLVGAAEAVVPSCMSDSSMLAAMLDHALNLKMDAMVPKVLAAIR
;
A
#
# COMPACT_ATOMS: atom_id res chain seq x y z
N SER A 1 4.26 1.81 32.98
CA SER A 1 4.53 3.26 32.97
C SER A 1 5.75 3.53 32.12
N ASN A 2 5.55 4.07 30.91
CA ASN A 2 6.49 4.89 30.13
C ASN A 2 5.85 5.14 28.76
N LEU A 3 4.74 5.87 28.79
CA LEU A 3 4.30 6.65 27.64
C LEU A 3 5.28 7.82 27.57
N CYS A 4 6.33 7.65 26.76
CA CYS A 4 7.31 8.69 26.51
C CYS A 4 6.59 9.95 26.04
N THR A 5 6.79 10.99 26.83
CA THR A 5 6.23 12.33 26.72
C THR A 5 6.40 12.84 25.29
N GLY A 6 5.27 13.07 24.62
CA GLY A 6 5.22 13.63 23.27
C GLY A 6 5.76 15.05 23.25
N ASN A 7 7.03 15.20 22.92
CA ASN A 7 7.60 16.43 22.42
C ASN A 7 8.20 16.15 21.02
N MET A 8 7.32 15.96 20.04
CA MET A 8 7.66 15.65 18.64
C MET A 8 7.48 16.87 17.72
N LEU A 9 7.51 18.09 18.25
CA LEU A 9 7.52 19.29 17.41
C LEU A 9 8.96 19.55 16.93
N GLY A 10 9.24 19.20 15.67
CA GLY A 10 10.51 19.49 14.99
C GLY A 10 11.52 18.33 14.93
N THR A 11 11.12 17.11 15.31
CA THR A 11 11.97 15.92 15.14
C THR A 11 11.64 15.24 13.82
N GLU A 12 12.60 15.15 12.90
CA GLU A 12 12.44 14.37 11.67
C GLU A 12 12.25 12.89 12.02
N LEU A 13 11.14 12.31 11.55
CA LEU A 13 10.87 10.88 11.64
C LEU A 13 11.31 10.24 10.32
N PRO A 14 12.45 9.51 10.29
CA PRO A 14 12.88 8.84 9.07
C PRO A 14 11.93 7.70 8.75
N VAL A 15 11.12 7.86 7.70
CA VAL A 15 10.34 6.77 7.11
C VAL A 15 11.23 6.10 6.07
N GLN A 16 11.57 4.82 6.29
CA GLN A 16 12.39 4.03 5.38
C GLN A 16 11.62 2.84 4.83
N GLY A 17 11.97 2.44 3.61
CA GLY A 17 11.41 1.26 2.98
C GLY A 17 9.94 1.41 2.61
N VAL A 18 9.42 2.62 2.44
CA VAL A 18 8.09 2.89 1.89
C VAL A 18 8.27 3.70 0.61
N ASP A 19 7.48 3.40 -0.41
CA ASP A 19 7.45 4.22 -1.62
C ASP A 19 6.99 5.66 -1.30
N SER A 20 7.67 6.66 -1.86
CA SER A 20 7.39 8.07 -1.54
C SER A 20 6.02 8.53 -2.03
N GLU A 21 5.57 8.05 -3.20
CA GLU A 21 4.24 8.41 -3.74
C GLU A 21 3.13 7.71 -2.96
N GLY A 22 3.37 6.45 -2.56
CA GLY A 22 2.50 5.71 -1.65
C GLY A 22 2.33 6.41 -0.30
N LEU A 23 3.44 6.83 0.31
CA LEU A 23 3.44 7.56 1.58
C LEU A 23 2.68 8.88 1.49
N GLU A 24 2.94 9.67 0.43
CA GLU A 24 2.24 10.93 0.22
C GLU A 24 0.73 10.72 0.08
N SER A 25 0.32 9.67 -0.63
CA SER A 25 -1.10 9.33 -0.82
C SER A 25 -1.78 8.90 0.47
N VAL A 26 -1.10 8.12 1.32
CA VAL A 26 -1.60 7.76 2.66
C VAL A 26 -1.74 9.00 3.55
N ILE A 27 -0.75 9.90 3.53
CA ILE A 27 -0.82 11.16 4.30
C ILE A 27 -2.00 11.99 3.82
N LYS A 28 -2.16 12.17 2.50
CA LYS A 28 -3.32 12.88 1.92
C LYS A 28 -4.63 12.25 2.34
N PHE A 29 -4.73 10.92 2.35
CA PHE A 29 -5.92 10.21 2.84
C PHE A 29 -6.27 10.56 4.29
N PHE A 30 -5.28 10.70 5.19
CA PHE A 30 -5.54 11.13 6.57
C PHE A 30 -6.12 12.54 6.68
N TYR A 31 -5.75 13.46 5.77
CA TYR A 31 -6.25 14.84 5.77
C TYR A 31 -7.59 15.00 5.05
N TYR A 32 -7.79 14.31 3.94
CA TYR A 32 -8.97 14.49 3.07
C TYR A 32 -10.05 13.43 3.25
N GLY A 33 -9.72 12.29 3.84
CA GLY A 33 -10.63 11.14 3.99
C GLY A 33 -10.88 10.35 2.71
N GLU A 34 -10.23 10.72 1.61
CA GLU A 34 -10.37 10.08 0.30
C GLU A 34 -9.01 9.83 -0.37
N CYS A 35 -8.95 8.81 -1.22
CA CYS A 35 -7.75 8.44 -1.98
C CYS A 35 -8.16 7.89 -3.35
N ALA A 36 -7.63 8.50 -4.42
CA ALA A 36 -7.91 8.06 -5.78
C ALA A 36 -7.04 6.86 -6.14
N LEU A 37 -7.67 5.70 -6.31
CA LEU A 37 -7.02 4.46 -6.69
C LEU A 37 -7.07 4.27 -8.21
N SER A 38 -5.93 3.90 -8.79
CA SER A 38 -5.76 3.66 -10.21
C SER A 38 -4.71 2.55 -10.43
N PRO A 39 -4.68 1.89 -11.59
CA PRO A 39 -3.65 0.89 -11.88
C PRO A 39 -2.22 1.44 -11.65
N GLY A 40 -1.96 2.70 -12.01
CA GLY A 40 -0.63 3.28 -11.91
C GLY A 40 -0.13 3.55 -10.48
N ASN A 41 -1.02 3.68 -9.49
CA ASN A 41 -0.64 4.04 -8.12
C ASN A 41 -1.08 3.02 -7.05
N ILE A 42 -1.82 1.98 -7.45
CA ILE A 42 -2.39 1.01 -6.50
C ILE A 42 -1.33 0.27 -5.69
N LEU A 43 -0.21 -0.10 -6.31
CA LEU A 43 0.86 -0.85 -5.65
C LEU A 43 1.64 -0.01 -4.62
N PRO A 44 2.14 1.19 -4.96
CA PRO A 44 2.71 2.11 -3.97
C PRO A 44 1.79 2.39 -2.78
N ILE A 45 0.50 2.63 -3.04
CA ILE A 45 -0.49 2.92 -2.01
C ILE A 45 -0.71 1.70 -1.11
N LEU A 46 -0.86 0.51 -1.69
CA LEU A 46 -1.03 -0.73 -0.95
C LEU A 46 0.18 -1.04 -0.06
N ASP A 47 1.39 -0.86 -0.57
CA ASP A 47 2.64 -1.03 0.17
C ASP A 47 2.71 -0.09 1.38
N ALA A 48 2.50 1.21 1.14
CA ALA A 48 2.53 2.22 2.20
C ALA A 48 1.42 2.00 3.23
N ALA A 49 0.19 1.70 2.79
CA ALA A 49 -0.94 1.44 3.67
C ALA A 49 -0.73 0.18 4.54
N SER A 50 -0.12 -0.86 3.98
CA SER A 50 0.17 -2.09 4.71
C SER A 50 1.26 -1.88 5.76
N LYS A 51 2.32 -1.15 5.41
CA LYS A 51 3.43 -0.85 6.33
C LYS A 51 3.07 0.11 7.45
N LEU A 52 2.17 1.06 7.17
CA LEU A 52 1.68 2.05 8.13
C LEU A 52 0.42 1.59 8.87
N ASP A 53 -0.05 0.37 8.63
CA ASP A 53 -1.24 -0.22 9.23
C ASP A 53 -2.48 0.68 9.09
N VAL A 54 -2.89 0.94 7.84
CA VAL A 54 -4.07 1.74 7.48
C VAL A 54 -5.14 0.83 6.84
N PRO A 55 -5.95 0.10 7.64
CA PRO A 55 -6.76 -1.02 7.15
C PRO A 55 -7.81 -0.61 6.12
N GLY A 56 -8.37 0.59 6.26
CA GLY A 56 -9.37 1.11 5.31
C GLY A 56 -8.80 1.26 3.90
N LEU A 57 -7.54 1.71 3.79
CA LEU A 57 -6.89 1.91 2.51
C LEU A 57 -6.35 0.58 1.94
N VAL A 58 -5.86 -0.31 2.81
CA VAL A 58 -5.49 -1.69 2.42
C VAL A 58 -6.69 -2.41 1.81
N GLY A 59 -7.83 -2.44 2.50
CA GLY A 59 -9.04 -3.12 2.02
C GLY A 59 -9.58 -2.52 0.72
N ALA A 60 -9.55 -1.19 0.58
CA ALA A 60 -9.93 -0.52 -0.66
C ALA A 60 -8.98 -0.88 -1.81
N ALA A 61 -7.67 -0.88 -1.56
CA ALA A 61 -6.68 -1.22 -2.58
C ALA A 61 -6.80 -2.68 -3.04
N GLU A 62 -6.93 -3.62 -2.09
CA GLU A 62 -7.13 -5.05 -2.39
C GLU A 62 -8.40 -5.34 -3.19
N ALA A 63 -9.45 -4.52 -3.03
CA ALA A 63 -10.69 -4.65 -3.78
C ALA A 63 -10.55 -4.16 -5.24
N VAL A 64 -9.69 -3.18 -5.49
CA VAL A 64 -9.44 -2.64 -6.84
C VAL A 64 -8.42 -3.46 -7.60
N VAL A 65 -7.45 -4.06 -6.91
CA VAL A 65 -6.39 -4.92 -7.45
C VAL A 65 -6.88 -5.89 -8.55
N PRO A 66 -7.95 -6.69 -8.36
CA PRO A 66 -8.43 -7.62 -9.39
C PRO A 66 -8.85 -6.95 -10.70
N SER A 67 -9.36 -5.72 -10.64
CA SER A 67 -9.79 -4.96 -11.83
C SER A 67 -8.61 -4.46 -12.67
N CYS A 68 -7.39 -4.44 -12.11
CA CYS A 68 -6.17 -3.98 -12.76
C CYS A 68 -5.36 -5.11 -13.40
N MET A 69 -5.80 -6.37 -13.28
CA MET A 69 -5.05 -7.57 -13.68
C MET A 69 -5.06 -7.87 -15.19
N SER A 70 -5.50 -6.93 -16.04
CA SER A 70 -5.57 -7.12 -17.50
C SER A 70 -4.24 -6.98 -18.22
N ASP A 71 -3.24 -6.35 -17.58
CA ASP A 71 -1.92 -6.10 -18.16
C ASP A 71 -0.89 -7.09 -17.58
N SER A 72 -0.19 -7.81 -18.46
CA SER A 72 0.86 -8.76 -18.09
C SER A 72 2.01 -8.13 -17.30
N SER A 73 2.33 -6.86 -17.58
CA SER A 73 3.37 -6.12 -16.85
C SER A 73 2.92 -5.80 -15.43
N MET A 74 1.64 -5.44 -15.27
CA MET A 74 1.03 -5.19 -13.97
C MET A 74 0.98 -6.48 -13.15
N LEU A 75 0.57 -7.60 -13.74
CA LEU A 75 0.56 -8.91 -13.08
C LEU A 75 1.91 -9.29 -12.46
N ALA A 76 3.00 -9.10 -13.19
CA ALA A 76 4.34 -9.37 -12.67
C ALA A 76 4.71 -8.46 -11.49
N ALA A 77 4.43 -7.16 -11.60
CA ALA A 77 4.68 -6.21 -10.52
C ALA A 77 3.84 -6.52 -9.26
N MET A 78 2.59 -6.97 -9.46
CA MET A 78 1.69 -7.36 -8.38
C MET A 78 2.14 -8.65 -7.68
N LEU A 79 2.67 -9.62 -8.44
CA LEU A 79 3.20 -10.85 -7.86
C LEU A 79 4.42 -10.55 -6.99
N ASP A 80 5.34 -9.72 -7.50
CA ASP A 80 6.53 -9.29 -6.74
C ASP A 80 6.14 -8.54 -5.46
N HIS A 81 5.17 -7.61 -5.55
CA HIS A 81 4.62 -6.93 -4.38
C HIS A 81 4.00 -7.90 -3.37
N ALA A 82 3.15 -8.83 -3.82
CA ALA A 82 2.48 -9.77 -2.94
C ALA A 82 3.48 -10.68 -2.20
N LEU A 83 4.57 -11.08 -2.85
CA LEU A 83 5.64 -11.85 -2.24
C LEU A 83 6.44 -11.03 -1.22
N ASN A 84 6.81 -9.79 -1.57
CA ASN A 84 7.59 -8.90 -0.69
C ASN A 84 6.81 -8.49 0.57
N LEU A 85 5.50 -8.27 0.44
CA LEU A 85 4.62 -7.89 1.54
C LEU A 85 4.00 -9.07 2.30
N LYS A 86 4.34 -10.31 1.92
CA LYS A 86 3.76 -11.53 2.49
C LYS A 86 2.22 -11.53 2.45
N MET A 87 1.66 -11.03 1.35
CA MET A 87 0.22 -11.01 1.12
C MET A 87 -0.24 -12.39 0.63
N ASP A 88 -0.25 -13.36 1.53
CA ASP A 88 -0.51 -14.78 1.22
C ASP A 88 -1.86 -15.00 0.49
N ALA A 89 -2.84 -14.12 0.74
CA ALA A 89 -4.15 -14.17 0.08
C ALA A 89 -4.14 -13.63 -1.36
N MET A 90 -3.15 -12.81 -1.73
CA MET A 90 -3.05 -12.16 -3.04
C MET A 90 -2.24 -13.00 -4.03
N VAL A 91 -1.17 -13.64 -3.56
CA VAL A 91 -0.30 -14.52 -4.37
C VAL A 91 -1.09 -15.55 -5.22
N PRO A 92 -2.01 -16.37 -4.67
CA PRO A 92 -2.74 -17.34 -5.47
C PRO A 92 -3.68 -16.70 -6.49
N LYS A 93 -4.21 -15.50 -6.21
CA LYS A 93 -5.07 -14.77 -7.15
C LYS A 93 -4.27 -14.27 -8.36
N VAL A 94 -3.08 -13.71 -8.11
CA VAL A 94 -2.17 -13.25 -9.16
C VAL A 94 -1.69 -14.42 -10.02
N LEU A 95 -1.28 -15.52 -9.40
CA LEU A 95 -0.88 -16.74 -10.13
C LEU A 95 -2.02 -17.32 -10.99
N ALA A 96 -3.27 -17.25 -10.53
CA ALA A 96 -4.42 -17.73 -11.30
C ALA A 96 -4.67 -16.89 -12.57
N ALA A 97 -4.33 -15.60 -12.55
CA ALA A 97 -4.51 -14.69 -13.69
C ALA A 97 -3.36 -14.72 -14.71
N ILE A 98 -2.21 -15.32 -14.36
CA ILE A 98 -1.08 -15.53 -15.29
C ILE A 98 -1.32 -16.77 -16.18
N ARG A 99 -2.19 -17.70 -15.76
CA ARG A 99 -2.55 -18.91 -16.51
C ARG A 99 -3.56 -18.63 -17.62
#